data_AF-A0A0N0BI31-F1
#
_entry.id   AF-A0A0N0BI31-F1
#
_cell.length_a   1.000
_cell.length_b   1.000
_cell.length_c   1.000
_cell.angle_alpha   90.00
_cell.angle_beta   90.00
_cell.angle_gamma   90.00
#
_symmetry.space_group_name_H-M   'P 1'
#
loop_
_entity.id
_entity.type
_entity.pdbx_description
1 polymer ?
#
loop_
_entity_poly.entity_id
_entity_poly.type
_entity_poly.pdbx_seq_one_letter_code
_entity_poly.pdbx_strand_id
1 'polypeptide(L)'
;MALTVPCVAVRGSIGISLGQGPPSYEPVKSFPKDDSKTCKAMVFSPEGRYFAWVNGMTANILHCSTWKIIIEIKRPKISAIQFSTRSTYFMTWEPFIGTPNLHIWKSETGELVKSFIQKKQSDWEPQWTSDEKICGILVGADVILYEDVNFNKIMYRINVAKVARFSISPSNTPYYILCYMPGKSDQPSFARLFQYPKFEFTQALANKSFFQADRVNVYWNNNGTSVLLMTSTEVDKTGASYYGKQTLHYLSTKGETSMVMLSNKGPIHAVQWSPKNNEFCVIYDFMPAKATLFNLKKLIAKTEAPDTTLLQWSPDGEHFMTATTAPRLRMGNGFKIWHYTGTLLYERPWNEQEELWEVLWQTFPPETFPEKPISYKAVEGIAPSQPQASKQVYRPPSARGETICFKLRDDELHKAGIKKNPKSKKKTKKGTSESSQSSNPSTNGQVTTSTETQNLTTNVPECDNLERSKKIKKIKSKLEQISKLKELQVAGKQLEINQLDKIKKEADLMKELEELAL
;
A
#
# COMPACT_ATOMS: atom_id res chain seq x y z
N MET A 1 37.04 -6.03 15.23
CA MET A 1 36.59 -6.41 13.87
C MET A 1 35.94 -5.19 13.25
N ALA A 2 36.02 -5.00 11.93
CA ALA A 2 35.22 -3.96 11.27
C ALA A 2 33.74 -4.34 11.34
N LEU A 3 32.86 -3.37 11.61
CA LEU A 3 31.41 -3.61 11.59
C LEU A 3 30.96 -3.87 10.15
N THR A 4 30.17 -4.92 9.93
CA THR A 4 29.55 -5.22 8.64
C THR A 4 28.45 -4.22 8.35
N VAL A 5 28.79 -3.12 7.68
CA VAL A 5 27.81 -2.10 7.25
C VAL A 5 26.85 -2.72 6.22
N PRO A 6 25.53 -2.76 6.49
CA PRO A 6 24.57 -3.32 5.53
C PRO A 6 24.43 -2.40 4.31
N CYS A 7 24.45 -2.95 3.11
CA CYS A 7 24.26 -2.15 1.89
C CYS A 7 22.77 -1.85 1.63
N VAL A 8 22.52 -0.81 0.83
CA VAL A 8 21.20 -0.43 0.30
C VAL A 8 21.25 -0.56 -1.23
N ALA A 9 20.48 -1.51 -1.79
CA ALA A 9 20.26 -1.62 -3.22
C ALA A 9 19.07 -0.74 -3.64
N VAL A 10 19.20 -0.08 -4.78
CA VAL A 10 18.25 0.88 -5.34
C VAL A 10 17.97 0.49 -6.79
N ARG A 11 16.69 0.36 -7.17
CA ARG A 11 16.24 0.16 -8.55
C ARG A 11 15.31 1.29 -8.98
N GLY A 12 15.59 1.85 -10.16
CA GLY A 12 14.80 2.94 -10.72
C GLY A 12 14.96 3.05 -12.24
N SER A 13 14.49 4.16 -12.81
CA SER A 13 14.52 4.43 -14.26
C SER A 13 15.92 4.45 -14.89
N ILE A 14 16.97 4.60 -14.06
CA ILE A 14 18.38 4.57 -14.46
C ILE A 14 19.05 3.19 -14.29
N GLY A 15 18.31 2.14 -13.91
CA GLY A 15 18.85 0.80 -13.64
C GLY A 15 19.02 0.51 -12.16
N ILE A 16 20.11 -0.19 -11.77
CA ILE A 16 20.43 -0.55 -10.38
C ILE A 16 21.72 0.12 -9.89
N SER A 17 21.68 0.60 -8.64
CA SER A 17 22.87 1.02 -7.90
C SER A 17 22.85 0.48 -6.46
N LEU A 18 24.03 0.25 -5.89
CA LEU A 18 24.19 -0.06 -4.47
C LEU A 18 25.00 1.04 -3.76
N GLY A 19 24.51 1.45 -2.59
CA GLY A 19 25.27 2.24 -1.61
C GLY A 19 25.55 1.42 -0.35
N GLN A 20 26.54 1.84 0.43
CA GLN A 20 26.68 1.43 1.82
C GLN A 20 25.54 2.04 2.66
N GLY A 21 25.25 1.44 3.81
CA GLY A 21 24.34 1.99 4.80
C GLY A 21 24.95 3.10 5.66
N PRO A 22 24.30 3.45 6.78
CA PRO A 22 24.86 4.35 7.79
C PRO A 22 26.24 3.86 8.30
N PRO A 23 27.22 4.75 8.51
CA PRO A 23 27.15 6.21 8.39
C PRO A 23 27.64 6.77 7.05
N SER A 24 28.20 5.95 6.15
CA SER A 24 28.96 6.43 4.99
C SER A 24 28.10 6.76 3.77
N TYR A 25 27.07 5.97 3.48
CA TYR A 25 26.18 6.12 2.32
C TYR A 25 26.89 6.12 0.93
N GLU A 26 28.18 5.76 0.86
CA GLU A 26 28.97 5.76 -0.38
C GLU A 26 28.55 4.67 -1.38
N PRO A 27 28.58 4.93 -2.70
CA PRO A 27 28.38 3.90 -3.72
C PRO A 27 29.39 2.74 -3.62
N VAL A 28 28.91 1.51 -3.78
CA VAL A 28 29.73 0.29 -3.73
C VAL A 28 30.54 0.16 -5.03
N LYS A 29 31.78 0.69 -5.02
CA LYS A 29 32.69 0.78 -6.20
C LYS A 29 32.99 -0.55 -6.91
N SER A 30 32.77 -1.69 -6.24
CA SER A 30 32.96 -3.04 -6.80
C SER A 30 31.69 -3.65 -7.42
N PHE A 31 30.53 -3.01 -7.29
CA PHE A 31 29.29 -3.49 -7.91
C PHE A 31 29.27 -3.21 -9.43
N PRO A 32 29.02 -4.21 -10.29
CA PRO A 32 28.85 -4.00 -11.72
C PRO A 32 27.52 -3.28 -11.99
N LYS A 33 27.62 -1.95 -12.19
CA LYS A 33 26.48 -1.07 -12.48
C LYS A 33 25.72 -1.54 -13.72
N ASP A 34 24.46 -1.96 -13.54
CA ASP A 34 23.55 -2.31 -14.63
C ASP A 34 22.61 -1.12 -14.89
N ASP A 35 22.92 -0.35 -15.93
CA ASP A 35 22.15 0.81 -16.38
C ASP A 35 20.94 0.46 -17.27
N SER A 36 20.49 -0.81 -17.24
CA SER A 36 19.34 -1.24 -18.01
C SER A 36 18.03 -0.61 -17.52
N LYS A 37 17.44 0.22 -18.39
CA LYS A 37 16.11 0.83 -18.23
C LYS A 37 14.98 -0.19 -18.13
N THR A 38 15.23 -1.47 -18.44
CA THR A 38 14.24 -2.57 -18.37
C THR A 38 14.40 -3.46 -17.14
N CYS A 39 14.96 -2.94 -16.05
CA CYS A 39 15.12 -3.70 -14.81
C CYS A 39 13.78 -3.92 -14.07
N LYS A 40 13.24 -5.15 -14.15
CA LYS A 40 11.90 -5.50 -13.67
C LYS A 40 11.82 -5.79 -12.17
N ALA A 41 12.83 -6.45 -11.61
CA ALA A 41 12.87 -6.87 -10.21
C ALA A 41 14.31 -7.01 -9.71
N MET A 42 14.52 -6.86 -8.40
CA MET A 42 15.75 -7.20 -7.68
C MET A 42 15.43 -7.87 -6.34
N VAL A 43 16.34 -8.69 -5.81
CA VAL A 43 16.15 -9.40 -4.53
C VAL A 43 17.50 -9.78 -3.91
N PHE A 44 17.64 -9.58 -2.59
CA PHE A 44 18.71 -10.20 -1.82
C PHE A 44 18.27 -11.59 -1.34
N SER A 45 19.18 -12.55 -1.36
CA SER A 45 18.95 -13.88 -0.79
C SER A 45 18.84 -13.80 0.74
N PRO A 46 17.94 -14.52 1.45
CA PRO A 46 17.71 -14.29 2.88
C PRO A 46 18.98 -14.39 3.75
N GLU A 47 19.88 -15.33 3.46
CA GLU A 47 21.19 -15.49 4.12
C GLU A 47 22.24 -14.42 3.74
N GLY A 48 21.86 -13.36 3.02
CA GLY A 48 22.77 -12.28 2.57
C GLY A 48 23.85 -12.67 1.55
N ARG A 49 24.00 -13.96 1.23
CA ARG A 49 25.08 -14.51 0.38
C ARG A 49 25.04 -14.00 -1.06
N TYR A 50 23.85 -13.91 -1.65
CA TYR A 50 23.65 -13.51 -3.04
C TYR A 50 22.72 -12.30 -3.17
N PHE A 51 22.90 -11.55 -4.25
CA PHE A 51 21.97 -10.55 -4.76
C PHE A 51 21.66 -10.87 -6.21
N ALA A 52 20.40 -10.74 -6.62
CA ALA A 52 19.96 -11.05 -7.97
C ALA A 52 19.01 -9.99 -8.53
N TRP A 53 19.03 -9.82 -9.85
CA TRP A 53 18.18 -8.88 -10.56
C TRP A 53 17.85 -9.34 -11.98
N VAL A 54 16.81 -8.75 -12.57
CA VAL A 54 16.37 -9.07 -13.94
C VAL A 54 16.37 -7.80 -14.79
N ASN A 55 17.34 -7.68 -15.69
CA ASN A 55 17.54 -6.49 -16.53
C ASN A 55 16.64 -6.45 -17.79
N GLY A 56 15.75 -7.43 -17.92
CA GLY A 56 14.81 -7.57 -19.06
C GLY A 56 15.31 -8.49 -20.17
N MET A 57 16.59 -8.87 -20.17
CA MET A 57 17.17 -9.85 -21.09
C MET A 57 17.71 -11.08 -20.36
N THR A 58 18.39 -10.87 -19.24
CA THR A 58 18.95 -11.93 -18.39
C THR A 58 18.59 -11.70 -16.92
N ALA A 59 18.59 -12.79 -16.14
CA ALA A 59 18.53 -12.76 -14.68
C ALA A 59 19.92 -13.08 -14.13
N ASN A 60 20.53 -12.12 -13.44
CA ASN A 60 21.90 -12.20 -12.94
C ASN A 60 21.91 -12.52 -11.45
N ILE A 61 22.87 -13.33 -11.01
CA ILE A 61 23.14 -13.63 -9.60
C ILE A 61 24.59 -13.26 -9.30
N LEU A 62 24.83 -12.38 -8.32
CA LEU A 62 26.16 -12.04 -7.81
C LEU A 62 26.38 -12.52 -6.38
N HIS A 63 27.64 -12.55 -5.95
CA HIS A 63 28.02 -12.84 -4.56
C HIS A 63 28.26 -11.54 -3.76
N CYS A 64 27.56 -11.35 -2.64
CA CYS A 64 27.58 -10.08 -1.90
C CYS A 64 28.93 -9.75 -1.22
N SER A 65 29.84 -10.72 -1.04
CA SER A 65 31.18 -10.42 -0.47
C SER A 65 32.20 -9.91 -1.49
N THR A 66 31.98 -10.15 -2.78
CA THR A 66 32.90 -9.75 -3.87
C THR A 66 32.25 -8.84 -4.91
N TRP A 67 30.92 -8.76 -4.89
CA TRP A 67 30.05 -8.11 -5.86
C TRP A 67 30.19 -8.61 -7.31
N LYS A 68 30.82 -9.78 -7.51
CA LYS A 68 30.98 -10.40 -8.84
C LYS A 68 29.79 -11.30 -9.18
N ILE A 69 29.33 -11.20 -10.44
CA ILE A 69 28.33 -12.11 -11.03
C ILE A 69 28.91 -13.53 -11.09
N ILE A 70 28.13 -14.53 -10.68
CA ILE A 70 28.44 -15.96 -10.79
C ILE A 70 27.62 -16.60 -11.91
N ILE A 71 26.32 -16.26 -12.01
CA ILE A 71 25.37 -16.91 -12.93
C ILE A 71 24.62 -15.83 -13.73
N GLU A 72 24.43 -16.09 -15.03
CA GLU A 72 23.56 -15.34 -15.93
C GLU A 72 22.54 -16.29 -16.58
N ILE A 73 21.26 -16.20 -16.19
CA ILE A 73 20.16 -16.99 -16.75
C ILE A 73 19.56 -16.24 -17.95
N LYS A 74 19.74 -16.76 -19.16
CA LYS A 74 19.35 -16.10 -20.42
C LYS A 74 17.87 -16.32 -20.76
N ARG A 75 16.98 -15.62 -20.05
CA ARG A 75 15.52 -15.61 -20.30
C ARG A 75 14.93 -14.19 -20.19
N PRO A 76 14.58 -13.54 -21.33
CA PRO A 76 14.07 -12.15 -21.32
C PRO A 76 12.65 -12.01 -20.74
N LYS A 77 11.90 -13.12 -20.65
CA LYS A 77 10.50 -13.12 -20.20
C LYS A 77 10.33 -13.12 -18.68
N ILE A 78 11.38 -13.42 -17.90
CA ILE A 78 11.34 -13.35 -16.43
C ILE A 78 10.86 -11.95 -16.01
N SER A 79 9.98 -11.90 -15.03
CA SER A 79 9.43 -10.65 -14.46
C SER A 79 9.34 -10.65 -12.94
N ALA A 80 9.46 -11.80 -12.27
CA ALA A 80 9.63 -11.90 -10.82
C ALA A 80 10.68 -12.95 -10.47
N ILE A 81 11.42 -12.71 -9.38
CA ILE A 81 12.49 -13.58 -8.87
C ILE A 81 12.48 -13.63 -7.34
N GLN A 82 12.89 -14.76 -6.78
CA GLN A 82 12.97 -14.97 -5.32
C GLN A 82 13.95 -16.11 -4.98
N PHE A 83 14.57 -16.06 -3.80
CA PHE A 83 15.40 -17.16 -3.29
C PHE A 83 14.62 -18.04 -2.29
N SER A 84 15.04 -19.30 -2.14
CA SER A 84 14.66 -20.12 -0.98
C SER A 84 15.30 -19.60 0.32
N THR A 85 14.82 -20.12 1.46
CA THR A 85 15.18 -19.66 2.81
C THR A 85 16.68 -19.66 3.09
N ARG A 86 17.41 -20.75 2.81
CA ARG A 86 18.87 -20.80 3.00
C ARG A 86 19.64 -20.36 1.75
N SER A 87 18.94 -19.79 0.78
CA SER A 87 19.47 -19.35 -0.51
C SER A 87 20.01 -20.45 -1.44
N THR A 88 19.73 -21.74 -1.19
CA THR A 88 20.22 -22.86 -2.03
C THR A 88 19.58 -22.88 -3.41
N TYR A 89 18.31 -22.44 -3.50
CA TYR A 89 17.54 -22.37 -4.73
C TYR A 89 17.17 -20.93 -5.10
N PHE A 90 17.21 -20.65 -6.40
CA PHE A 90 16.75 -19.42 -7.01
C PHE A 90 15.52 -19.74 -7.85
N MET A 91 14.49 -18.91 -7.76
CA MET A 91 13.18 -19.15 -8.36
C MET A 91 12.86 -17.99 -9.29
N THR A 92 12.42 -18.30 -10.51
CA THR A 92 12.12 -17.30 -11.54
C THR A 92 10.73 -17.54 -12.10
N TRP A 93 9.93 -16.48 -12.24
CA TRP A 93 8.62 -16.51 -12.87
C TRP A 93 8.57 -15.59 -14.09
N GLU A 94 7.97 -16.12 -15.16
CA GLU A 94 7.63 -15.41 -16.40
C GLU A 94 6.13 -15.55 -16.70
N PRO A 95 5.54 -14.67 -17.52
CA PRO A 95 4.14 -14.82 -17.94
C PRO A 95 3.90 -16.16 -18.65
N PHE A 96 2.81 -16.85 -18.30
CA PHE A 96 2.46 -18.16 -18.88
C PHE A 96 2.06 -18.05 -20.36
N ILE A 97 2.86 -18.64 -21.24
CA ILE A 97 2.61 -18.71 -22.70
C ILE A 97 2.67 -20.18 -23.13
N GLY A 98 1.77 -21.00 -22.58
CA GLY A 98 1.63 -22.42 -22.91
C GLY A 98 2.66 -23.37 -22.26
N THR A 99 3.90 -22.92 -22.06
CA THR A 99 4.95 -23.69 -21.39
C THR A 99 5.00 -23.48 -19.87
N PRO A 100 5.63 -24.39 -19.09
CA PRO A 100 5.98 -24.14 -17.70
C PRO A 100 6.73 -22.80 -17.56
N ASN A 101 6.27 -21.99 -16.60
CA ASN A 101 6.60 -20.56 -16.49
C ASN A 101 7.14 -20.17 -15.10
N LEU A 102 7.17 -21.12 -14.18
CA LEU A 102 7.87 -21.07 -12.91
C LEU A 102 9.02 -22.07 -12.98
N HIS A 103 10.25 -21.61 -12.77
CA HIS A 103 11.45 -22.45 -12.76
C HIS A 103 12.18 -22.33 -11.41
N ILE A 104 12.65 -23.47 -10.89
CA ILE A 104 13.51 -23.55 -9.71
C ILE A 104 14.91 -23.97 -10.19
N TRP A 105 15.90 -23.16 -9.88
CA TRP A 105 17.32 -23.31 -10.23
C TRP A 105 18.15 -23.50 -8.96
N LYS A 106 19.33 -24.13 -9.04
CA LYS A 106 20.32 -24.12 -7.95
C LYS A 106 21.11 -22.81 -7.97
N SER A 107 21.10 -22.05 -6.88
CA SER A 107 21.73 -20.70 -6.79
C SER A 107 23.25 -20.66 -6.97
N GLU A 108 23.90 -21.82 -6.88
CA GLU A 108 25.36 -21.96 -6.95
C GLU A 108 25.85 -22.36 -8.35
N THR A 109 25.07 -23.15 -9.10
CA THR A 109 25.46 -23.70 -10.42
C THR A 109 24.63 -23.18 -11.59
N GLY A 110 23.47 -22.57 -11.32
CA GLY A 110 22.50 -22.18 -12.36
C GLY A 110 21.72 -23.36 -12.97
N GLU A 111 21.86 -24.56 -12.42
CA GLU A 111 21.21 -25.79 -12.91
C GLU A 111 19.70 -25.78 -12.68
N LEU A 112 18.89 -26.21 -13.66
CA LEU A 112 17.44 -26.27 -13.58
C LEU A 112 16.96 -27.53 -12.82
N VAL A 113 16.45 -27.35 -11.62
CA VAL A 113 15.99 -28.45 -10.73
C VAL A 113 14.57 -28.91 -11.10
N LYS A 114 13.65 -27.97 -11.30
CA LYS A 114 12.24 -28.29 -11.62
C LYS A 114 11.56 -27.11 -12.31
N SER A 115 10.51 -27.41 -13.08
CA SER A 115 9.61 -26.41 -13.67
C SER A 115 8.15 -26.72 -13.33
N PHE A 116 7.36 -25.67 -13.13
CA PHE A 116 5.95 -25.71 -12.78
C PHE A 116 5.13 -24.76 -13.67
N ILE A 117 3.81 -24.97 -13.71
CA ILE A 117 2.85 -24.04 -14.34
C ILE A 117 2.15 -23.28 -13.22
N GLN A 118 2.35 -21.97 -13.14
CA GLN A 118 1.69 -21.12 -12.14
C GLN A 118 1.05 -19.91 -12.85
N LYS A 119 -0.27 -19.96 -12.98
CA LYS A 119 -1.08 -19.01 -13.78
C LYS A 119 -1.35 -17.69 -13.06
N LYS A 120 -1.29 -17.66 -11.73
CA LYS A 120 -1.38 -16.42 -10.95
C LYS A 120 0.01 -15.77 -10.88
N GLN A 121 0.07 -14.45 -11.07
CA GLN A 121 1.27 -13.65 -10.78
C GLN A 121 1.36 -13.30 -9.29
N SER A 122 0.23 -13.19 -8.59
CA SER A 122 0.18 -13.12 -7.13
C SER A 122 0.41 -14.50 -6.51
N ASP A 123 1.28 -14.58 -5.52
CA ASP A 123 1.58 -15.79 -4.75
C ASP A 123 2.06 -16.92 -5.68
N TRP A 124 2.99 -16.53 -6.57
CA TRP A 124 3.61 -17.42 -7.54
C TRP A 124 4.72 -18.26 -6.90
N GLU A 125 5.33 -17.72 -5.85
CA GLU A 125 6.53 -18.20 -5.19
C GLU A 125 6.30 -19.50 -4.39
N PRO A 126 7.09 -20.56 -4.66
CA PRO A 126 7.24 -21.67 -3.72
C PRO A 126 7.82 -21.16 -2.40
N GLN A 127 7.21 -21.55 -1.28
CA GLN A 127 7.70 -21.22 0.05
C GLN A 127 8.40 -22.43 0.66
N TRP A 128 9.46 -22.18 1.42
CA TRP A 128 10.31 -23.22 2.02
C TRP A 128 10.32 -23.09 3.54
N THR A 129 10.50 -24.19 4.26
CA THR A 129 10.90 -24.15 5.67
C THR A 129 12.30 -23.57 5.83
N SER A 130 12.65 -23.06 7.01
CA SER A 130 13.96 -22.45 7.28
C SER A 130 15.15 -23.39 7.05
N ASP A 131 14.94 -24.71 7.09
CA ASP A 131 15.94 -25.74 6.81
C ASP A 131 15.96 -26.24 5.35
N GLU A 132 15.02 -25.77 4.52
CA GLU A 132 14.73 -26.17 3.14
C GLU A 132 14.25 -27.62 2.92
N LYS A 133 13.87 -28.37 3.98
CA LYS A 133 13.32 -29.73 3.79
C LYS A 133 11.96 -29.75 3.12
N ILE A 134 11.07 -28.83 3.48
CA ILE A 134 9.68 -28.81 2.99
C ILE A 134 9.48 -27.63 2.05
N CYS A 135 8.96 -27.91 0.85
CA CYS A 135 8.58 -26.92 -0.15
C CYS A 135 7.06 -26.92 -0.34
N GLY A 136 6.40 -25.80 -0.06
CA GLY A 136 4.97 -25.58 -0.27
C GLY A 136 4.67 -24.78 -1.53
N ILE A 137 3.67 -25.20 -2.30
CA ILE A 137 3.17 -24.49 -3.49
C ILE A 137 1.63 -24.44 -3.44
N LEU A 138 1.04 -23.26 -3.69
CA LEU A 138 -0.41 -23.09 -3.82
C LEU A 138 -0.87 -23.40 -5.25
N VAL A 139 -1.55 -24.53 -5.43
CA VAL A 139 -2.09 -24.95 -6.73
C VAL A 139 -3.61 -24.82 -6.72
N GLY A 140 -4.10 -23.75 -7.37
CA GLY A 140 -5.52 -23.42 -7.43
C GLY A 140 -6.08 -22.89 -6.10
N ALA A 141 -6.46 -23.83 -5.23
CA ALA A 141 -7.02 -23.59 -3.89
C ALA A 141 -6.48 -24.56 -2.81
N ASP A 142 -5.48 -25.39 -3.17
CA ASP A 142 -4.90 -26.42 -2.30
C ASP A 142 -3.40 -26.14 -2.13
N VAL A 143 -2.90 -26.24 -0.89
CA VAL A 143 -1.44 -26.18 -0.65
C VAL A 143 -0.87 -27.58 -0.80
N ILE A 144 0.06 -27.75 -1.73
CA ILE A 144 0.79 -28.99 -1.96
C ILE A 144 2.15 -28.86 -1.26
N LEU A 145 2.49 -29.82 -0.40
CA LEU A 145 3.78 -29.91 0.26
C LEU A 145 4.61 -31.06 -0.33
N TYR A 146 5.82 -30.73 -0.74
CA TYR A 146 6.89 -31.64 -1.15
C TYR A 146 7.96 -31.68 -0.05
N GLU A 147 8.67 -32.80 0.05
CA GLU A 147 9.70 -33.06 1.07
C GLU A 147 11.01 -33.50 0.40
N ASP A 148 12.14 -33.10 0.96
CA ASP A 148 13.51 -33.39 0.50
C ASP A 148 13.71 -33.21 -1.02
N VAL A 149 13.21 -32.08 -1.55
CA VAL A 149 13.32 -31.67 -2.97
C VAL A 149 12.62 -32.66 -3.95
N ASN A 150 11.88 -33.65 -3.45
CA ASN A 150 11.22 -34.67 -4.27
C ASN A 150 9.91 -34.15 -4.90
N PHE A 151 10.05 -33.28 -5.89
CA PHE A 151 8.93 -32.72 -6.68
C PHE A 151 8.18 -33.72 -7.57
N ASN A 152 8.37 -35.03 -7.37
CA ASN A 152 7.64 -36.10 -8.05
C ASN A 152 6.63 -36.79 -7.11
N LYS A 153 6.79 -36.69 -5.78
CA LYS A 153 5.87 -37.24 -4.78
C LYS A 153 5.26 -36.11 -3.95
N ILE A 154 3.93 -35.98 -3.99
CA ILE A 154 3.21 -35.13 -3.03
C ILE A 154 3.23 -35.82 -1.67
N MET A 155 3.72 -35.14 -0.63
CA MET A 155 3.77 -35.68 0.73
C MET A 155 2.50 -35.32 1.52
N TYR A 156 2.09 -34.05 1.48
CA TYR A 156 0.82 -33.58 2.07
C TYR A 156 0.07 -32.63 1.13
N ARG A 157 -1.25 -32.59 1.26
CA ARG A 157 -2.16 -31.72 0.49
C ARG A 157 -3.18 -31.08 1.42
N ILE A 158 -3.04 -29.79 1.69
CA ILE A 158 -3.94 -29.01 2.55
C ILE A 158 -5.11 -28.49 1.72
N ASN A 159 -6.21 -29.25 1.67
CA ASN A 159 -7.50 -28.83 1.12
C ASN A 159 -8.46 -28.46 2.26
N VAL A 160 -8.10 -27.45 3.06
CA VAL A 160 -8.94 -26.96 4.16
C VAL A 160 -9.71 -25.73 3.66
N ALA A 161 -10.99 -25.93 3.34
CA ALA A 161 -11.96 -24.87 3.04
C ALA A 161 -11.57 -23.86 1.92
N LYS A 162 -10.86 -24.34 0.88
CA LYS A 162 -10.31 -23.54 -0.23
C LYS A 162 -9.32 -22.47 0.24
N VAL A 163 -8.05 -22.82 0.33
CA VAL A 163 -6.98 -21.90 0.72
C VAL A 163 -6.74 -20.90 -0.40
N ALA A 164 -6.86 -19.59 -0.11
CA ALA A 164 -6.61 -18.53 -1.09
C ALA A 164 -5.17 -17.97 -1.03
N ARG A 165 -4.55 -18.02 0.15
CA ARG A 165 -3.14 -17.71 0.41
C ARG A 165 -2.63 -18.63 1.53
N PHE A 166 -1.38 -19.04 1.48
CA PHE A 166 -0.70 -19.69 2.61
C PHE A 166 0.60 -18.98 2.94
N SER A 167 1.13 -19.24 4.13
CA SER A 167 2.47 -18.81 4.51
C SER A 167 3.13 -19.80 5.46
N ILE A 168 4.34 -20.24 5.13
CA ILE A 168 5.19 -21.04 6.02
C ILE A 168 5.92 -20.10 6.98
N SER A 169 6.01 -20.49 8.25
CA SER A 169 6.75 -19.76 9.28
C SER A 169 8.27 -19.92 9.09
N PRO A 170 9.08 -18.87 9.32
CA PRO A 170 10.55 -18.95 9.32
C PRO A 170 11.13 -19.70 10.53
N SER A 171 10.28 -20.20 11.45
CA SER A 171 10.72 -21.11 12.51
C SER A 171 11.39 -22.37 11.95
N ASN A 172 12.30 -22.97 12.70
CA ASN A 172 12.81 -24.31 12.43
C ASN A 172 11.79 -25.37 12.90
N THR A 173 12.17 -26.32 13.76
CA THR A 173 11.23 -27.33 14.28
C THR A 173 10.53 -26.88 15.57
N PRO A 174 9.19 -27.05 15.71
CA PRO A 174 8.26 -27.56 14.70
C PRO A 174 7.86 -26.48 13.68
N TYR A 175 7.69 -26.88 12.42
CA TYR A 175 7.25 -25.95 11.37
C TYR A 175 5.78 -25.58 11.55
N TYR A 176 5.45 -24.30 11.35
CA TYR A 176 4.08 -23.81 11.36
C TYR A 176 3.66 -23.29 9.98
N ILE A 177 2.41 -23.52 9.60
CA ILE A 177 1.84 -23.09 8.31
C ILE A 177 0.52 -22.36 8.57
N LEU A 178 0.46 -21.09 8.17
CA LEU A 178 -0.77 -20.31 8.16
C LEU A 178 -1.50 -20.51 6.82
N CYS A 179 -2.80 -20.81 6.85
CA CYS A 179 -3.66 -20.84 5.68
C CYS A 179 -4.79 -19.80 5.82
N TYR A 180 -4.93 -18.95 4.81
CA TYR A 180 -6.03 -18.00 4.65
C TYR A 180 -7.16 -18.61 3.82
N MET A 181 -8.38 -18.57 4.36
CA MET A 181 -9.60 -19.13 3.80
C MET A 181 -10.63 -18.00 3.68
N PRO A 182 -10.98 -17.55 2.45
CA PRO A 182 -11.92 -16.46 2.26
C PRO A 182 -13.34 -16.92 2.58
N GLY A 183 -14.12 -16.04 3.20
CA GLY A 183 -15.53 -16.26 3.45
C GLY A 183 -16.32 -16.34 2.14
N LYS A 184 -17.35 -17.20 2.10
CA LYS A 184 -18.42 -17.10 1.10
C LYS A 184 -19.30 -15.87 1.40
N SER A 185 -20.31 -15.59 0.56
CA SER A 185 -21.26 -14.50 0.86
C SER A 185 -21.78 -14.62 2.28
N ASP A 186 -21.55 -13.55 3.03
CA ASP A 186 -22.01 -13.31 4.40
C ASP A 186 -21.55 -14.35 5.43
N GLN A 187 -20.49 -15.11 5.09
CA GLN A 187 -19.67 -15.89 6.02
C GLN A 187 -18.38 -15.12 6.35
N PRO A 188 -17.86 -15.21 7.59
CA PRO A 188 -16.58 -14.62 7.94
C PRO A 188 -15.43 -15.30 7.20
N SER A 189 -14.34 -14.54 7.00
CA SER A 189 -13.08 -15.09 6.51
C SER A 189 -12.21 -15.55 7.69
N PHE A 190 -11.35 -16.53 7.45
CA PHE A 190 -10.53 -17.16 8.49
C PHE A 190 -9.06 -17.19 8.10
N ALA A 191 -8.19 -16.91 9.07
CA ALA A 191 -6.79 -17.31 9.03
C ALA A 191 -6.54 -18.35 10.11
N ARG A 192 -6.04 -19.53 9.71
CA ARG A 192 -5.76 -20.65 10.61
C ARG A 192 -4.31 -21.04 10.58
N LEU A 193 -3.77 -21.29 11.76
CA LEU A 193 -2.40 -21.68 12.00
C LEU A 193 -2.34 -23.17 12.33
N PHE A 194 -1.65 -23.94 11.49
CA PHE A 194 -1.42 -25.36 11.66
C PHE A 194 0.04 -25.63 12.02
N GLN A 195 0.30 -26.75 12.70
CA GLN A 195 1.65 -27.26 12.93
C GLN A 195 1.88 -28.44 12.00
N TYR A 196 2.99 -28.50 11.26
CA TYR A 196 3.29 -29.66 10.42
C TYR A 196 3.45 -30.94 11.28
N PRO A 197 2.87 -32.10 10.90
CA PRO A 197 2.01 -32.40 9.73
C PRO A 197 0.49 -32.38 10.05
N LYS A 198 0.07 -31.73 11.14
CA LYS A 198 -1.30 -31.71 11.67
C LYS A 198 -2.16 -30.65 10.98
N PHE A 199 -2.85 -31.05 9.91
CA PHE A 199 -3.67 -30.16 9.06
C PHE A 199 -5.19 -30.31 9.24
N GLU A 200 -5.65 -31.09 10.22
CA GLU A 200 -7.08 -31.21 10.54
C GLU A 200 -7.67 -29.90 11.11
N PHE A 201 -8.93 -29.62 10.78
CA PHE A 201 -9.67 -28.44 11.24
C PHE A 201 -9.62 -28.27 12.77
N THR A 202 -9.76 -29.38 13.50
CA THR A 202 -9.76 -29.48 14.97
C THR A 202 -8.37 -29.29 15.60
N GLN A 203 -7.30 -29.37 14.81
CA GLN A 203 -5.91 -29.33 15.27
C GLN A 203 -5.22 -27.98 14.96
N ALA A 204 -5.97 -26.97 14.52
CA ALA A 204 -5.46 -25.61 14.31
C ALA A 204 -5.09 -24.94 15.66
N LEU A 205 -3.82 -24.54 15.82
CA LEU A 205 -3.30 -23.90 17.03
C LEU A 205 -3.90 -22.52 17.27
N ALA A 206 -4.09 -21.74 16.20
CA ALA A 206 -4.76 -20.45 16.23
C ALA A 206 -5.78 -20.34 15.09
N ASN A 207 -6.93 -19.75 15.35
CA ASN A 207 -8.02 -19.60 14.38
C ASN A 207 -8.64 -18.20 14.51
N LYS A 208 -8.15 -17.23 13.72
CA LYS A 208 -8.67 -15.86 13.71
C LYS A 208 -9.73 -15.73 12.63
N SER A 209 -10.98 -15.51 13.06
CA SER A 209 -12.04 -15.01 12.18
C SER A 209 -11.97 -13.47 12.03
N PHE A 210 -12.37 -12.98 10.86
CA PHE A 210 -12.64 -11.57 10.58
C PHE A 210 -13.79 -11.46 9.58
N PHE A 211 -14.33 -10.25 9.39
CA PHE A 211 -15.30 -10.00 8.33
C PHE A 211 -14.69 -10.29 6.94
N GLN A 212 -15.52 -10.43 5.92
CA GLN A 212 -15.07 -10.68 4.55
C GLN A 212 -13.88 -9.77 4.18
N ALA A 213 -12.78 -10.36 3.70
CA ALA A 213 -11.59 -9.64 3.26
C ALA A 213 -11.20 -10.07 1.85
N ASP A 214 -10.93 -9.10 0.99
CA ASP A 214 -10.64 -9.34 -0.42
C ASP A 214 -9.14 -9.65 -0.62
N ARG A 215 -8.28 -9.08 0.24
CA ARG A 215 -6.82 -9.30 0.25
C ARG A 215 -6.32 -9.46 1.68
N VAL A 216 -5.34 -10.35 1.89
CA VAL A 216 -4.67 -10.57 3.18
C VAL A 216 -3.17 -10.69 2.98
N ASN A 217 -2.41 -9.77 3.56
CA ASN A 217 -0.95 -9.84 3.63
C ASN A 217 -0.52 -10.46 4.97
N VAL A 218 0.54 -11.26 4.95
CA VAL A 218 1.02 -12.06 6.08
C VAL A 218 2.47 -11.68 6.37
N TYR A 219 2.77 -11.31 7.61
CA TYR A 219 4.10 -10.89 8.05
C TYR A 219 4.51 -11.66 9.31
N TRP A 220 5.49 -12.55 9.19
CA TRP A 220 6.08 -13.27 10.34
C TRP A 220 7.16 -12.45 11.02
N ASN A 221 7.35 -12.64 12.33
CA ASN A 221 8.60 -12.29 12.98
C ASN A 221 9.71 -13.31 12.61
N ASN A 222 10.99 -12.92 12.73
CA ASN A 222 12.11 -13.74 12.27
C ASN A 222 12.15 -15.14 12.95
N ASN A 223 11.77 -15.22 14.23
CA ASN A 223 11.69 -16.47 14.99
C ASN A 223 10.48 -17.35 14.62
N GLY A 224 9.54 -16.84 13.83
CA GLY A 224 8.38 -17.59 13.36
C GLY A 224 7.33 -17.94 14.43
N THR A 225 7.39 -17.28 15.59
CA THR A 225 6.50 -17.51 16.74
C THR A 225 5.23 -16.66 16.70
N SER A 226 5.24 -15.57 15.92
CA SER A 226 4.15 -14.60 15.84
C SER A 226 3.98 -14.07 14.42
N VAL A 227 2.74 -13.80 14.05
CA VAL A 227 2.38 -13.33 12.70
C VAL A 227 1.37 -12.19 12.76
N LEU A 228 1.60 -11.17 11.93
CA LEU A 228 0.68 -10.07 11.69
C LEU A 228 -0.06 -10.31 10.37
N LEU A 229 -1.37 -10.12 10.39
CA LEU A 229 -2.24 -10.23 9.22
C LEU A 229 -2.86 -8.87 8.94
N MET A 230 -2.47 -8.25 7.82
CA MET A 230 -3.14 -7.05 7.33
C MET A 230 -4.25 -7.48 6.37
N THR A 231 -5.50 -7.34 6.80
CA THR A 231 -6.70 -7.66 6.03
C THR A 231 -7.23 -6.39 5.36
N SER A 232 -7.61 -6.47 4.09
CA SER A 232 -8.13 -5.34 3.31
C SER A 232 -9.43 -5.72 2.62
N THR A 233 -10.44 -4.85 2.69
CA THR A 233 -11.58 -4.84 1.77
C THR A 233 -11.45 -3.72 0.76
N GLU A 234 -12.08 -3.87 -0.40
CA GLU A 234 -12.16 -2.83 -1.43
C GLU A 234 -13.41 -1.94 -1.24
N VAL A 235 -14.48 -2.48 -0.66
CA VAL A 235 -15.70 -1.74 -0.28
C VAL A 235 -16.08 -2.11 1.16
N ASP A 236 -16.35 -1.11 2.01
CA ASP A 236 -16.89 -1.38 3.35
C ASP A 236 -18.41 -1.57 3.28
N LYS A 237 -18.89 -2.80 3.48
CA LYS A 237 -20.33 -3.14 3.51
C LYS A 237 -21.13 -2.32 4.56
N THR A 238 -20.48 -1.70 5.54
CA THR A 238 -21.15 -0.81 6.51
C THR A 238 -21.43 0.60 5.97
N GLY A 239 -20.95 0.94 4.77
CA GLY A 239 -21.09 2.27 4.17
C GLY A 239 -20.20 3.35 4.78
N ALA A 240 -19.38 3.01 5.80
CA ALA A 240 -18.53 3.96 6.51
C ALA A 240 -17.29 4.44 5.72
N SER A 241 -16.93 3.76 4.62
CA SER A 241 -15.79 4.10 3.77
C SER A 241 -16.00 3.66 2.32
N TYR A 242 -15.88 4.61 1.40
CA TYR A 242 -15.83 4.34 -0.05
C TYR A 242 -14.48 3.75 -0.51
N TYR A 243 -13.43 3.86 0.29
CA TYR A 243 -12.07 3.37 -0.01
C TYR A 243 -11.78 2.03 0.68
N GLY A 244 -12.83 1.26 0.99
CA GLY A 244 -12.73 0.02 1.73
C GLY A 244 -12.23 0.21 3.17
N LYS A 245 -11.75 -0.88 3.77
CA LYS A 245 -11.29 -0.91 5.16
C LYS A 245 -10.10 -1.83 5.32
N GLN A 246 -9.11 -1.37 6.08
CA GLN A 246 -7.96 -2.16 6.46
C GLN A 246 -7.95 -2.40 7.97
N THR A 247 -7.60 -3.62 8.38
CA THR A 247 -7.42 -3.98 9.80
C THR A 247 -6.19 -4.85 9.97
N LEU A 248 -5.50 -4.67 11.10
CA LEU A 248 -4.32 -5.44 11.46
C LEU A 248 -4.65 -6.41 12.60
N HIS A 249 -4.35 -7.68 12.40
CA HIS A 249 -4.53 -8.74 13.41
C HIS A 249 -3.18 -9.33 13.80
N TYR A 250 -3.07 -9.80 15.04
CA TYR A 250 -1.93 -10.55 15.54
C TYR A 250 -2.38 -11.97 15.91
N LEU A 251 -1.59 -12.98 15.53
CA LEU A 251 -1.74 -14.37 15.93
C LEU A 251 -0.39 -14.88 16.45
N SER A 252 -0.41 -15.74 17.48
CA SER A 252 0.76 -16.45 17.99
C SER A 252 0.66 -17.96 17.74
N THR A 253 1.79 -18.64 17.65
CA THR A 253 1.88 -20.12 17.69
C THR A 253 1.34 -20.71 19.00
N LYS A 254 1.19 -19.89 20.05
CA LYS A 254 0.53 -20.25 21.34
C LYS A 254 -1.00 -20.20 21.30
N GLY A 255 -1.62 -19.87 20.16
CA GLY A 255 -3.07 -19.76 20.02
C GLY A 255 -3.67 -18.40 20.40
N GLU A 256 -2.88 -17.50 20.99
CA GLU A 256 -3.26 -16.10 21.23
C GLU A 256 -3.63 -15.42 19.91
N THR A 257 -4.78 -14.71 19.86
CA THR A 257 -5.13 -13.87 18.71
C THR A 257 -5.76 -12.54 19.16
N SER A 258 -5.46 -11.45 18.46
CA SER A 258 -5.97 -10.11 18.77
C SER A 258 -6.14 -9.22 17.53
N MET A 259 -6.70 -8.03 17.70
CA MET A 259 -6.68 -6.94 16.72
C MET A 259 -5.74 -5.85 17.24
N VAL A 260 -4.84 -5.36 16.38
CA VAL A 260 -3.94 -4.26 16.73
C VAL A 260 -4.70 -2.94 16.59
N MET A 261 -4.95 -2.29 17.71
CA MET A 261 -5.71 -1.04 17.77
C MET A 261 -4.80 0.15 17.42
N LEU A 262 -4.95 0.67 16.20
CA LEU A 262 -4.27 1.89 15.74
C LEU A 262 -4.96 3.13 16.31
N SER A 263 -4.22 4.19 16.67
CA SER A 263 -4.82 5.32 17.40
C SER A 263 -5.74 6.20 16.55
N ASN A 264 -5.58 6.15 15.22
CA ASN A 264 -6.26 7.01 14.27
C ASN A 264 -6.94 6.13 13.21
N LYS A 265 -8.15 6.53 12.77
CA LYS A 265 -8.84 5.87 11.65
C LYS A 265 -8.25 6.38 10.33
N GLY A 266 -7.59 5.49 9.59
CA GLY A 266 -7.06 5.77 8.27
C GLY A 266 -6.51 4.49 7.61
N PRO A 267 -6.02 4.58 6.36
CA PRO A 267 -5.37 3.46 5.69
C PRO A 267 -4.09 3.03 6.41
N ILE A 268 -3.66 1.80 6.14
CA ILE A 268 -2.36 1.22 6.50
C ILE A 268 -1.53 1.17 5.22
N HIS A 269 -0.42 1.90 5.19
CA HIS A 269 0.44 2.04 4.01
C HIS A 269 1.51 0.95 3.95
N ALA A 270 2.05 0.58 5.12
CA ALA A 270 3.04 -0.48 5.30
C ALA A 270 3.02 -1.06 6.73
N VAL A 271 3.45 -2.32 6.87
CA VAL A 271 3.61 -3.07 8.14
C VAL A 271 4.91 -3.87 8.05
N GLN A 272 5.74 -3.86 9.10
CA GLN A 272 6.89 -4.75 9.17
C GLN A 272 7.37 -5.01 10.61
N TRP A 273 7.75 -6.25 10.90
CA TRP A 273 8.50 -6.61 12.11
C TRP A 273 9.92 -6.04 12.10
N SER A 274 10.38 -5.65 13.29
CA SER A 274 11.80 -5.41 13.58
C SER A 274 12.57 -6.74 13.61
N PRO A 275 13.86 -6.76 13.21
CA PRO A 275 14.72 -7.94 13.39
C PRO A 275 14.76 -8.47 14.83
N LYS A 276 14.52 -7.61 15.83
CA LYS A 276 14.49 -7.93 17.27
C LYS A 276 13.21 -8.66 17.74
N ASN A 277 12.43 -9.22 16.81
CA ASN A 277 11.31 -10.17 16.99
C ASN A 277 10.05 -9.74 17.78
N ASN A 278 10.17 -8.85 18.75
CA ASN A 278 9.13 -8.47 19.71
C ASN A 278 8.41 -7.16 19.33
N GLU A 279 8.82 -6.55 18.22
CA GLU A 279 8.48 -5.17 17.85
C GLU A 279 8.15 -5.08 16.37
N PHE A 280 7.22 -4.21 16.01
CA PHE A 280 6.82 -3.98 14.63
C PHE A 280 6.45 -2.51 14.41
N CYS A 281 6.82 -1.99 13.25
CA CYS A 281 6.43 -0.67 12.81
C CYS A 281 5.22 -0.77 11.88
N VAL A 282 4.25 0.12 12.09
CA VAL A 282 3.07 0.30 11.22
C VAL A 282 3.05 1.75 10.76
N ILE A 283 2.94 1.94 9.44
CA ILE A 283 2.70 3.26 8.85
C ILE A 283 1.23 3.34 8.48
N TYR A 284 0.50 4.26 9.12
CA TYR A 284 -0.95 4.43 8.95
C TYR A 284 -1.35 5.91 9.03
N ASP A 285 -2.67 6.14 9.03
CA ASP A 285 -3.33 7.46 9.02
C ASP A 285 -3.37 8.10 7.61
N PHE A 286 -4.21 9.13 7.47
CA PHE A 286 -4.24 9.95 6.26
C PHE A 286 -3.00 10.87 6.20
N MET A 287 -2.66 11.35 5.00
CA MET A 287 -1.47 12.19 4.78
C MET A 287 -1.50 13.48 5.64
N PRO A 288 -0.44 13.82 6.39
CA PRO A 288 0.84 13.10 6.53
C PRO A 288 0.72 11.83 7.38
N ALA A 289 1.15 10.70 6.82
CA ALA A 289 1.09 9.40 7.48
C ALA A 289 2.08 9.31 8.65
N LYS A 290 1.80 8.41 9.59
CA LYS A 290 2.52 8.27 10.86
C LYS A 290 3.13 6.89 10.98
N ALA A 291 4.45 6.83 11.10
CA ALA A 291 5.17 5.63 11.48
C ALA A 291 5.10 5.47 13.00
N THR A 292 4.51 4.37 13.47
CA THR A 292 4.43 4.04 14.91
C THR A 292 5.13 2.72 15.17
N LEU A 293 6.05 2.71 16.14
CA LEU A 293 6.71 1.50 16.63
C LEU A 293 5.95 0.93 17.83
N PHE A 294 5.41 -0.27 17.65
CA PHE A 294 4.73 -1.06 18.66
C PHE A 294 5.64 -2.18 19.17
N ASN A 295 5.65 -2.38 20.48
CA ASN A 295 6.12 -3.60 21.15
C ASN A 295 4.90 -4.28 21.78
N LEU A 296 4.94 -5.61 21.96
CA LEU A 296 3.83 -6.42 22.50
C LEU A 296 3.19 -5.88 23.81
N LYS A 297 3.90 -5.05 24.58
CA LYS A 297 3.40 -4.45 25.84
C LYS A 297 3.14 -2.94 25.79
N LYS A 298 3.81 -2.18 24.92
CA LYS A 298 3.78 -0.70 24.90
C LYS A 298 4.08 -0.13 23.51
N LEU A 299 3.62 1.09 23.28
CA LEU A 299 4.10 1.94 22.19
C LEU A 299 5.49 2.50 22.55
N ILE A 300 6.45 2.46 21.61
CA ILE A 300 7.82 2.95 21.82
C ILE A 300 8.00 4.34 21.24
N ALA A 301 7.66 4.53 19.97
CA ALA A 301 7.90 5.78 19.25
C ALA A 301 6.76 6.07 18.25
N LYS A 302 6.57 7.36 17.95
CA LYS A 302 5.79 7.87 16.81
C LYS A 302 6.64 8.90 16.08
N THR A 303 6.70 8.82 14.76
CA THR A 303 7.28 9.88 13.91
C THR A 303 6.38 10.12 12.69
N GLU A 304 6.49 11.31 12.10
CA GLU A 304 5.75 11.69 10.90
C GLU A 304 6.54 11.21 9.67
N ALA A 305 5.95 10.26 8.94
CA ALA A 305 6.52 9.63 7.75
C ALA A 305 5.59 9.91 6.56
N PRO A 306 5.52 11.16 6.07
CA PRO A 306 4.66 11.52 4.94
C PRO A 306 5.00 10.68 3.71
N ASP A 307 4.00 10.54 2.82
CA ASP A 307 4.10 9.98 1.47
C ASP A 307 4.64 8.54 1.34
N THR A 308 4.95 7.88 2.46
CA THR A 308 5.67 6.59 2.46
C THR A 308 4.83 5.45 1.87
N THR A 309 5.35 4.81 0.82
CA THR A 309 4.74 3.64 0.16
C THR A 309 5.38 2.31 0.57
N LEU A 310 6.61 2.34 1.09
CA LEU A 310 7.43 1.18 1.46
C LEU A 310 8.12 1.42 2.81
N LEU A 311 8.17 0.40 3.66
CA LEU A 311 8.91 0.36 4.92
C LEU A 311 9.87 -0.84 4.88
N GLN A 312 11.14 -0.63 5.23
CA GLN A 312 12.08 -1.72 5.47
C GLN A 312 13.07 -1.43 6.61
N TRP A 313 13.07 -2.24 7.66
CA TRP A 313 14.12 -2.30 8.69
C TRP A 313 15.47 -2.69 8.10
N SER A 314 16.53 -2.04 8.58
CA SER A 314 17.91 -2.49 8.46
C SER A 314 18.11 -3.77 9.29
N PRO A 315 18.98 -4.71 8.87
CA PRO A 315 19.29 -5.92 9.64
C PRO A 315 19.92 -5.65 11.02
N ASP A 316 20.43 -4.44 11.28
CA ASP A 316 20.96 -4.04 12.59
C ASP A 316 19.89 -3.88 13.70
N GLY A 317 18.61 -3.75 13.33
CA GLY A 317 17.52 -3.51 14.28
C GLY A 317 17.61 -2.17 15.03
N GLU A 318 18.40 -1.22 14.52
CA GLU A 318 18.48 0.18 14.96
C GLU A 318 17.90 1.13 13.90
N HIS A 319 18.07 0.83 12.62
CA HIS A 319 17.64 1.70 11.53
C HIS A 319 16.42 1.13 10.81
N PHE A 320 15.54 2.02 10.35
CA PHE A 320 14.49 1.67 9.41
C PHE A 320 14.44 2.69 8.27
N MET A 321 14.08 2.20 7.08
CA MET A 321 13.98 2.99 5.87
C MET A 321 12.51 3.14 5.48
N THR A 322 12.14 4.35 5.08
CA THR A 322 10.86 4.66 4.45
C THR A 322 11.13 5.13 3.02
N ALA A 323 10.45 4.56 2.03
CA ALA A 323 10.58 5.02 0.65
C ALA A 323 9.22 5.36 0.03
N THR A 324 9.28 6.30 -0.91
CA THR A 324 8.18 6.75 -1.75
C THR A 324 8.49 6.33 -3.17
N THR A 325 7.77 5.33 -3.67
CA THR A 325 8.09 4.61 -4.90
C THR A 325 7.06 4.83 -6.01
N ALA A 326 7.57 5.11 -7.21
CA ALA A 326 6.81 5.13 -8.44
C ALA A 326 6.56 3.69 -8.94
N PRO A 327 5.46 3.42 -9.66
CA PRO A 327 4.42 4.35 -10.07
C PRO A 327 3.35 4.64 -8.98
N ARG A 328 3.45 4.05 -7.78
CA ARG A 328 2.42 4.19 -6.72
C ARG A 328 2.29 5.62 -6.21
N LEU A 329 3.40 6.34 -6.02
CA LEU A 329 3.41 7.77 -5.73
C LEU A 329 4.66 8.45 -6.33
N ARG A 330 4.46 9.59 -7.00
CA ARG A 330 5.53 10.41 -7.61
C ARG A 330 5.89 11.66 -6.79
N MET A 331 4.94 12.24 -6.07
CA MET A 331 5.23 13.36 -5.17
C MET A 331 6.10 12.87 -4.01
N GLY A 332 7.24 13.53 -3.77
CA GLY A 332 8.19 13.12 -2.72
C GLY A 332 8.91 11.79 -2.99
N ASN A 333 9.06 11.39 -4.26
CA ASN A 333 9.78 10.18 -4.67
C ASN A 333 11.22 10.18 -4.12
N GLY A 334 11.67 9.03 -3.61
CA GLY A 334 12.97 8.90 -2.93
C GLY A 334 12.88 8.02 -1.69
N PHE A 335 13.93 8.02 -0.86
CA PHE A 335 13.94 7.29 0.41
C PHE A 335 14.62 8.04 1.55
N LYS A 336 14.26 7.66 2.78
CA LYS A 336 14.74 8.23 4.04
C LYS A 336 15.13 7.11 4.99
N ILE A 337 16.22 7.28 5.74
CA ILE A 337 16.66 6.34 6.77
C ILE A 337 16.56 7.03 8.13
N TRP A 338 15.93 6.33 9.06
CA TRP A 338 15.61 6.78 10.41
C TRP A 338 16.23 5.86 11.44
N HIS A 339 16.51 6.38 12.63
CA HIS A 339 16.75 5.59 13.83
C HIS A 339 15.43 5.20 14.49
N TYR A 340 15.35 4.07 15.20
CA TYR A 340 14.13 3.58 15.87
C TYR A 340 13.49 4.57 16.88
N THR A 341 14.25 5.56 17.34
CA THR A 341 13.74 6.67 18.17
C THR A 341 12.88 7.69 17.40
N GLY A 342 12.78 7.57 16.08
CA GLY A 342 12.09 8.51 15.19
C GLY A 342 12.97 9.63 14.62
N THR A 343 14.27 9.64 14.94
CA THR A 343 15.26 10.58 14.38
C THR A 343 15.51 10.29 12.90
N LEU A 344 15.46 11.31 12.03
CA LEU A 344 15.88 11.21 10.63
C LEU A 344 17.41 11.30 10.54
N LEU A 345 18.07 10.33 9.90
CA LEU A 345 19.53 10.29 9.75
C LEU A 345 20.00 10.62 8.34
N TYR A 346 19.23 10.23 7.32
CA TYR A 346 19.58 10.41 5.92
C TYR A 346 18.32 10.52 5.06
N GLU A 347 18.37 11.38 4.04
CA GLU A 347 17.30 11.59 3.08
C GLU A 347 17.91 11.71 1.68
N ARG A 348 17.46 10.88 0.75
CA ARG A 348 17.82 10.93 -0.67
C ARG A 348 16.55 11.16 -1.49
N PRO A 349 16.23 12.42 -1.82
CA PRO A 349 15.17 12.72 -2.77
C PRO A 349 15.58 12.23 -4.16
N TRP A 350 14.60 11.92 -4.99
CA TRP A 350 14.79 11.65 -6.42
C TRP A 350 14.44 12.88 -7.26
N ASN A 351 15.21 13.12 -8.31
CA ASN A 351 15.00 14.24 -9.23
C ASN A 351 13.74 14.00 -10.08
N GLU A 352 13.03 15.05 -10.50
CA GLU A 352 11.79 14.94 -11.29
C GLU A 352 11.94 14.20 -12.65
N GLN A 353 13.18 14.02 -13.11
CA GLN A 353 13.54 13.32 -14.36
C GLN A 353 13.83 11.81 -14.15
N GLU A 354 13.90 11.35 -12.90
CA GLU A 354 14.17 9.96 -12.54
C GLU A 354 13.05 9.39 -11.66
N GLU A 355 12.77 8.09 -11.79
CA GLU A 355 11.82 7.40 -10.91
C GLU A 355 12.53 6.36 -10.06
N LEU A 356 12.41 6.48 -8.73
CA LEU A 356 12.67 5.39 -7.81
C LEU A 356 11.51 4.39 -7.85
N TRP A 357 11.80 3.14 -8.17
CA TRP A 357 10.81 2.05 -8.24
C TRP A 357 10.86 1.13 -7.02
N GLU A 358 12.05 0.85 -6.48
CA GLU A 358 12.24 -0.11 -5.39
C GLU A 358 13.56 0.14 -4.65
N VAL A 359 13.58 -0.09 -3.33
CA VAL A 359 14.80 -0.04 -2.51
C VAL A 359 14.80 -1.27 -1.59
N LEU A 360 15.97 -1.90 -1.42
CA LEU A 360 16.15 -3.04 -0.53
C LEU A 360 17.41 -2.86 0.34
N TRP A 361 17.28 -3.06 1.65
CA TRP A 361 18.42 -3.39 2.50
C TRP A 361 18.97 -4.76 2.14
N GLN A 362 20.30 -4.88 2.21
CA GLN A 362 21.00 -6.15 2.26
C GLN A 362 20.55 -6.96 3.47
N THR A 363 20.07 -8.16 3.21
CA THR A 363 19.76 -9.19 4.23
C THR A 363 21.04 -9.83 4.77
N PHE A 364 20.96 -10.38 5.97
CA PHE A 364 22.03 -11.15 6.63
C PHE A 364 21.40 -12.31 7.41
N PRO A 365 22.16 -13.37 7.71
CA PRO A 365 21.69 -14.45 8.58
C PRO A 365 21.25 -13.92 9.96
N PRO A 366 20.35 -14.62 10.67
CA PRO A 366 20.05 -14.34 12.07
C PRO A 366 21.33 -14.24 12.93
N GLU A 367 21.25 -13.50 14.04
CA GLU A 367 22.35 -13.33 15.02
C GLU A 367 23.63 -12.62 14.49
N THR A 368 23.72 -12.28 13.20
CA THR A 368 24.86 -11.53 12.62
C THR A 368 25.12 -10.17 13.29
N PHE A 369 24.05 -9.50 13.74
CA PHE A 369 24.12 -8.23 14.47
C PHE A 369 23.73 -8.47 15.94
N PRO A 370 24.51 -7.99 16.92
CA PRO A 370 24.22 -8.21 18.34
C PRO A 370 22.98 -7.44 18.78
N GLU A 371 22.11 -8.07 19.58
CA GLU A 371 20.91 -7.41 20.13
C GLU A 371 21.26 -6.29 21.10
N LYS A 372 21.32 -5.05 20.59
CA LYS A 372 21.50 -3.85 21.41
C LYS A 372 20.21 -3.48 22.16
N PRO A 373 20.29 -3.14 23.45
CA PRO A 373 19.13 -2.72 24.26
C PRO A 373 18.51 -1.42 23.73
N ILE A 374 17.20 -1.30 23.90
CA ILE A 374 16.40 -0.17 23.41
C ILE A 374 16.70 1.09 24.26
N SER A 375 17.32 2.09 23.65
CA SER A 375 17.52 3.43 24.22
C SER A 375 16.34 4.33 23.85
N TYR A 376 15.69 4.90 24.86
CA TYR A 376 14.66 5.93 24.67
C TYR A 376 15.24 7.35 24.51
N LYS A 377 16.57 7.51 24.53
CA LYS A 377 17.23 8.78 24.20
C LYS A 377 17.30 8.92 22.68
N ALA A 378 16.67 9.97 22.14
CA ALA A 378 16.80 10.32 20.74
C ALA A 378 18.27 10.61 20.39
N VAL A 379 18.69 10.14 19.21
CA VAL A 379 19.98 10.46 18.61
C VAL A 379 19.85 11.79 17.85
N GLU A 380 20.95 12.52 17.69
CA GLU A 380 21.02 13.68 16.78
C GLU A 380 20.83 13.26 15.32
N GLY A 381 20.35 14.16 14.48
CA GLY A 381 20.01 13.86 13.09
C GLY A 381 19.65 15.10 12.28
N ILE A 382 19.26 14.89 11.02
CA ILE A 382 18.99 15.95 10.06
C ILE A 382 17.54 16.43 10.11
N ALA A 383 17.30 17.69 9.76
CA ALA A 383 15.97 18.19 9.48
C ALA A 383 15.49 17.67 8.11
N PRO A 384 14.20 17.32 7.94
CA PRO A 384 13.66 16.92 6.64
C PRO A 384 13.66 18.09 5.64
N SER A 385 14.03 17.83 4.39
CA SER A 385 14.06 18.84 3.31
C SER A 385 12.68 19.18 2.74
N GLN A 386 11.67 18.31 2.92
CA GLN A 386 10.30 18.60 2.49
C GLN A 386 9.73 19.79 3.29
N PRO A 387 9.09 20.79 2.62
CA PRO A 387 8.49 21.92 3.32
C PRO A 387 7.31 21.45 4.18
N GLN A 388 7.40 21.64 5.49
CA GLN A 388 6.28 21.36 6.40
C GLN A 388 5.06 22.21 6.00
N ALA A 389 3.93 21.54 5.74
CA ALA A 389 2.67 22.21 5.46
C ALA A 389 2.32 23.16 6.61
N SER A 390 2.13 24.45 6.31
CA SER A 390 1.91 25.47 7.32
C SER A 390 0.67 25.14 8.16
N LYS A 391 0.79 25.12 9.49
CA LYS A 391 -0.32 24.90 10.44
C LYS A 391 -1.36 26.05 10.46
N GLN A 392 -1.32 26.95 9.49
CA GLN A 392 -2.30 28.00 9.28
C GLN A 392 -3.57 27.40 8.66
N VAL A 393 -4.73 27.63 9.29
CA VAL A 393 -6.02 27.25 8.73
C VAL A 393 -6.19 27.90 7.37
N TYR A 394 -6.44 27.10 6.33
CA TYR A 394 -6.56 27.57 4.95
C TYR A 394 -7.64 28.66 4.83
N ARG A 395 -7.21 29.89 4.60
CA ARG A 395 -8.11 30.99 4.25
C ARG A 395 -8.28 31.04 2.73
N PRO A 396 -9.50 30.90 2.19
CA PRO A 396 -9.72 31.06 0.76
C PRO A 396 -9.29 32.47 0.30
N PRO A 397 -8.91 32.66 -0.97
CA PRO A 397 -8.34 33.93 -1.45
C PRO A 397 -9.20 35.17 -1.13
N SER A 398 -10.53 35.02 -1.16
CA SER A 398 -11.52 36.06 -0.86
C SER A 398 -11.63 36.45 0.63
N ALA A 399 -11.04 35.70 1.57
CA ALA A 399 -11.09 35.97 3.02
C ALA A 399 -9.71 36.39 3.59
N ARG A 400 -8.78 36.79 2.71
CA ARG A 400 -7.38 37.09 3.05
C ARG A 400 -7.21 38.60 3.34
N GLY A 401 -7.58 39.00 4.55
CA GLY A 401 -7.44 40.39 5.03
C GLY A 401 -8.40 40.74 6.17
N GLU A 402 -9.50 39.99 6.34
CA GLU A 402 -10.51 40.29 7.37
C GLU A 402 -10.19 39.68 8.74
N THR A 403 -10.34 40.49 9.78
CA THR A 403 -10.17 40.12 11.19
C THR A 403 -11.47 39.56 11.76
N ILE A 404 -11.79 38.31 11.40
CA ILE A 404 -12.98 37.63 11.94
C ILE A 404 -12.75 37.23 13.40
N CYS A 405 -13.33 37.99 14.33
CA CYS A 405 -13.29 37.70 15.76
C CYS A 405 -14.34 36.64 16.14
N PHE A 406 -14.08 35.37 15.79
CA PHE A 406 -14.88 34.24 16.26
C PHE A 406 -14.56 33.92 17.73
N LYS A 407 -15.32 34.52 18.65
CA LYS A 407 -15.47 33.98 20.00
C LYS A 407 -16.64 32.99 20.00
N LEU A 408 -16.34 31.72 20.26
CA LEU A 408 -17.33 30.83 20.86
C LEU A 408 -17.77 31.45 22.20
N ARG A 409 -19.04 31.29 22.55
CA ARG A 409 -19.50 31.55 23.92
C ARG A 409 -19.27 30.29 24.73
N ASP A 410 -18.33 30.38 25.66
CA ASP A 410 -18.41 29.58 26.88
C ASP A 410 -19.49 30.23 27.75
N ASP A 411 -20.48 29.45 28.18
CA ASP A 411 -21.59 29.92 29.01
C ASP A 411 -21.22 29.89 30.50
N GLU A 412 -20.84 31.04 31.05
CA GLU A 412 -20.84 31.29 32.51
C GLU A 412 -21.64 32.55 32.87
N LEU A 413 -22.24 32.53 34.07
CA LEU A 413 -23.24 33.52 34.48
C LEU A 413 -22.65 34.66 35.32
N HIS A 414 -22.99 35.92 35.01
CA HIS A 414 -23.92 36.75 35.81
C HIS A 414 -23.81 38.30 35.63
N LYS A 415 -24.98 38.95 35.83
CA LYS A 415 -25.22 40.29 36.43
C LYS A 415 -24.68 41.57 35.73
N ALA A 416 -25.58 42.11 34.89
CA ALA A 416 -26.18 43.47 34.98
C ALA A 416 -25.32 44.76 34.97
N GLY A 417 -25.62 45.71 34.06
CA GLY A 417 -24.96 47.03 34.03
C GLY A 417 -25.44 48.07 32.98
N ILE A 418 -26.71 48.48 33.02
CA ILE A 418 -27.29 49.76 32.52
C ILE A 418 -26.80 50.35 31.15
N LYS A 419 -27.72 50.31 30.17
CA LYS A 419 -28.08 51.34 29.16
C LYS A 419 -27.10 52.51 28.86
N LYS A 420 -26.79 52.72 27.57
CA LYS A 420 -27.43 53.78 26.74
C LYS A 420 -27.22 53.58 25.23
N ASN A 421 -28.17 54.09 24.45
CA ASN A 421 -28.23 54.14 22.98
C ASN A 421 -28.46 55.64 22.62
N PRO A 422 -28.02 56.17 21.46
CA PRO A 422 -29.03 56.34 20.39
C PRO A 422 -28.53 56.35 18.91
N LYS A 423 -29.33 55.71 18.06
CA LYS A 423 -29.88 56.22 16.78
C LYS A 423 -28.96 56.84 15.71
N SER A 424 -28.57 55.98 14.76
CA SER A 424 -28.79 56.13 13.31
C SER A 424 -29.25 57.48 12.69
N LYS A 425 -28.61 57.86 11.57
CA LYS A 425 -29.30 58.28 10.32
C LYS A 425 -28.40 58.25 9.06
N LYS A 426 -29.07 58.13 7.90
CA LYS A 426 -28.56 58.24 6.51
C LYS A 426 -27.92 59.65 6.28
N LYS A 427 -27.21 59.98 5.19
CA LYS A 427 -27.72 60.01 3.78
C LYS A 427 -26.67 60.60 2.79
N THR A 428 -26.67 60.15 1.51
CA THR A 428 -26.30 60.91 0.26
C THR A 428 -24.89 61.55 0.12
N LYS A 429 -24.28 61.84 -1.05
CA LYS A 429 -24.33 61.50 -2.51
C LYS A 429 -23.39 62.53 -3.22
N LYS A 430 -22.88 62.19 -4.43
CA LYS A 430 -22.02 62.95 -5.38
C LYS A 430 -20.52 62.67 -5.21
N GLY A 431 -19.69 62.62 -6.26
CA GLY A 431 -19.81 62.91 -7.70
C GLY A 431 -18.39 63.21 -8.24
N THR A 432 -18.05 63.19 -9.54
CA THR A 432 -18.82 63.15 -10.80
C THR A 432 -17.89 62.69 -11.95
N SER A 433 -18.43 62.28 -13.11
CA SER A 433 -17.79 62.11 -14.45
C SER A 433 -16.61 61.10 -14.58
N GLU A 434 -16.57 60.13 -15.50
CA GLU A 434 -16.88 60.06 -16.95
C GLU A 434 -15.81 60.75 -17.82
N SER A 435 -15.32 60.19 -18.93
CA SER A 435 -15.75 59.03 -19.76
C SER A 435 -14.50 58.23 -20.27
N SER A 436 -14.50 57.23 -21.15
CA SER A 436 -15.50 56.80 -22.16
C SER A 436 -15.63 55.27 -22.38
N GLN A 437 -15.19 54.73 -23.54
CA GLN A 437 -15.68 53.48 -24.15
C GLN A 437 -14.70 52.85 -25.15
N SER A 438 -14.70 51.51 -25.29
CA SER A 438 -14.94 50.81 -26.58
C SER A 438 -15.04 49.25 -26.47
N SER A 439 -16.12 48.72 -27.05
CA SER A 439 -16.33 47.41 -27.72
C SER A 439 -15.71 46.06 -27.27
N ASN A 440 -16.61 45.08 -27.05
CA ASN A 440 -16.47 43.61 -27.25
C ASN A 440 -16.37 43.25 -28.78
N PRO A 441 -16.21 41.97 -29.27
CA PRO A 441 -16.42 40.65 -28.62
C PRO A 441 -15.49 39.45 -28.99
N SER A 442 -15.69 38.31 -28.29
CA SER A 442 -15.37 36.91 -28.73
C SER A 442 -13.87 36.58 -29.00
N THR A 443 -13.39 35.36 -29.29
CA THR A 443 -14.00 34.03 -29.59
C THR A 443 -13.06 32.89 -29.12
N ASN A 444 -13.55 31.65 -28.96
CA ASN A 444 -12.71 30.45 -28.81
C ASN A 444 -12.44 29.79 -30.18
N GLY A 445 -11.25 29.23 -30.41
CA GLY A 445 -10.92 28.49 -31.64
C GLY A 445 -9.69 27.58 -31.51
N GLN A 446 -9.80 26.33 -31.99
CA GLN A 446 -8.69 25.37 -32.19
C GLN A 446 -8.06 25.55 -33.59
N VAL A 447 -6.93 24.86 -33.87
CA VAL A 447 -6.69 24.12 -35.14
C VAL A 447 -5.38 23.29 -35.09
N THR A 448 -5.56 21.95 -35.16
CA THR A 448 -4.77 20.87 -35.85
C THR A 448 -3.24 20.73 -35.66
N THR A 449 -2.53 19.68 -36.12
CA THR A 449 -2.77 18.45 -36.95
C THR A 449 -1.82 17.34 -36.40
N SER A 450 -1.73 16.06 -36.79
CA SER A 450 -2.32 15.12 -37.79
C SER A 450 -2.32 13.68 -37.15
N THR A 451 -2.47 12.49 -37.77
CA THR A 451 -2.49 11.99 -39.17
C THR A 451 -3.51 10.81 -39.29
N GLU A 452 -3.35 9.85 -40.22
CA GLU A 452 -4.43 8.96 -40.69
C GLU A 452 -4.16 7.44 -40.53
N THR A 453 -5.24 6.64 -40.46
CA THR A 453 -5.49 5.45 -41.31
C THR A 453 -7.02 5.22 -41.41
N GLN A 454 -7.52 4.44 -42.38
CA GLN A 454 -8.89 4.56 -42.93
C GLN A 454 -9.89 3.40 -42.64
N ASN A 455 -11.17 3.71 -42.93
CA ASN A 455 -12.27 2.82 -43.43
C ASN A 455 -12.90 1.74 -42.53
N LEU A 456 -14.20 1.94 -42.17
CA LEU A 456 -15.34 1.30 -42.87
C LEU A 456 -16.72 1.81 -42.33
N THR A 457 -17.79 1.57 -43.08
CA THR A 457 -19.15 2.14 -42.88
C THR A 457 -20.17 1.17 -42.29
N THR A 458 -21.09 1.65 -41.43
CA THR A 458 -22.59 1.56 -41.57
C THR A 458 -23.35 1.86 -40.24
N ASN A 459 -24.64 2.20 -40.38
CA ASN A 459 -25.73 2.17 -39.39
C ASN A 459 -25.61 2.98 -38.07
N VAL A 460 -26.37 4.08 -37.98
CA VAL A 460 -26.74 4.73 -36.70
C VAL A 460 -28.25 5.00 -36.66
N PRO A 461 -29.02 4.15 -35.96
CA PRO A 461 -30.23 4.63 -35.27
C PRO A 461 -30.31 4.21 -33.79
N GLU A 462 -29.49 3.27 -33.31
CA GLU A 462 -29.67 2.66 -31.97
C GLU A 462 -28.99 3.40 -30.80
N CYS A 463 -27.96 4.22 -31.06
CA CYS A 463 -27.16 4.81 -29.98
C CYS A 463 -27.96 5.82 -29.12
N ASP A 464 -28.72 6.70 -29.76
CA ASP A 464 -29.51 7.74 -29.08
C ASP A 464 -30.61 7.17 -28.16
N ASN A 465 -31.21 6.04 -28.55
CA ASN A 465 -32.29 5.44 -27.77
C ASN A 465 -31.79 4.86 -26.43
N LEU A 466 -30.57 4.32 -26.44
CA LEU A 466 -29.87 3.88 -25.23
C LEU A 466 -29.45 5.05 -24.32
N GLU A 467 -29.16 6.22 -24.88
CA GLU A 467 -28.90 7.46 -24.13
C GLU A 467 -30.19 8.04 -23.50
N ARG A 468 -31.27 8.20 -24.28
CA ARG A 468 -32.56 8.71 -23.80
C ARG A 468 -33.13 7.84 -22.68
N SER A 469 -33.16 6.53 -22.85
CA SER A 469 -33.65 5.60 -21.82
C SER A 469 -32.83 5.63 -20.52
N LYS A 470 -31.51 5.90 -20.57
CA LYS A 470 -30.68 6.16 -19.37
C LYS A 470 -31.03 7.49 -18.70
N LYS A 471 -31.32 8.56 -19.46
CA LYS A 471 -31.74 9.87 -18.92
C LYS A 471 -33.10 9.77 -18.22
N ILE A 472 -34.10 9.16 -18.87
CA ILE A 472 -35.45 8.93 -18.31
C ILE A 472 -35.38 8.16 -16.98
N LYS A 473 -34.59 7.08 -16.90
CA LYS A 473 -34.40 6.32 -15.65
C LYS A 473 -33.80 7.17 -14.52
N LYS A 474 -32.82 8.03 -14.82
CA LYS A 474 -32.24 8.97 -13.83
C LYS A 474 -33.25 10.01 -13.36
N ILE A 475 -34.09 10.55 -14.24
CA ILE A 475 -35.09 11.57 -13.88
C ILE A 475 -36.21 10.96 -13.01
N LYS A 476 -36.75 9.78 -13.39
CA LYS A 476 -37.75 9.07 -12.57
C LYS A 476 -37.24 8.79 -11.15
N SER A 477 -35.98 8.39 -10.98
CA SER A 477 -35.39 8.18 -9.65
C SER A 477 -35.23 9.47 -8.83
N LYS A 478 -34.95 10.63 -9.46
CA LYS A 478 -34.96 11.93 -8.77
C LYS A 478 -36.37 12.30 -8.29
N LEU A 479 -37.39 12.11 -9.14
CA LEU A 479 -38.79 12.42 -8.81
C LEU A 479 -39.30 11.57 -7.65
N GLU A 480 -38.95 10.28 -7.60
CA GLU A 480 -39.25 9.39 -6.47
C GLU A 480 -38.61 9.86 -5.15
N GLN A 481 -37.37 10.36 -5.20
CA GLN A 481 -36.70 10.96 -4.03
C GLN A 481 -37.39 12.26 -3.58
N ILE A 482 -37.87 13.07 -4.51
CA ILE A 482 -38.60 14.31 -4.19
C ILE A 482 -39.99 14.00 -3.60
N SER A 483 -40.70 12.99 -4.12
CA SER A 483 -41.95 12.49 -3.54
C SER A 483 -41.78 12.09 -2.07
N LYS A 484 -40.72 11.34 -1.74
CA LYS A 484 -40.39 10.96 -0.35
C LYS A 484 -40.00 12.16 0.52
N LEU A 485 -39.39 13.21 -0.04
CA LEU A 485 -39.16 14.47 0.69
C LEU A 485 -40.47 15.24 0.95
N LYS A 486 -41.41 15.26 0.00
CA LYS A 486 -42.76 15.83 0.19
C LYS A 486 -43.54 15.09 1.28
N GLU A 487 -43.51 13.76 1.31
CA GLU A 487 -44.12 12.96 2.39
C GLU A 487 -43.56 13.34 3.76
N LEU A 488 -42.24 13.51 3.88
CA LEU A 488 -41.58 13.93 5.11
C LEU A 488 -41.94 15.38 5.50
N GLN A 489 -42.18 16.26 4.53
CA GLN A 489 -42.67 17.63 4.75
C GLN A 489 -44.12 17.64 5.27
N VAL A 490 -45.00 16.83 4.68
CA VAL A 490 -46.40 16.66 5.13
C VAL A 490 -46.46 16.01 6.51
N ALA A 491 -45.52 15.11 6.82
CA ALA A 491 -45.31 14.55 8.17
C ALA A 491 -44.67 15.53 9.18
N GLY A 492 -44.63 16.83 8.87
CA GLY A 492 -44.26 17.89 9.81
C GLY A 492 -42.77 18.00 10.16
N LYS A 493 -41.88 17.28 9.46
CA LYS A 493 -40.43 17.36 9.71
C LYS A 493 -39.84 18.62 9.09
N GLN A 494 -38.98 19.31 9.82
CA GLN A 494 -38.18 20.39 9.26
C GLN A 494 -37.19 19.81 8.24
N LEU A 495 -37.24 20.33 7.02
CA LEU A 495 -36.33 19.98 5.93
C LEU A 495 -35.23 21.04 5.79
N GLU A 496 -34.03 20.61 5.39
CA GLU A 496 -32.93 21.53 5.09
C GLU A 496 -33.22 22.38 3.84
N ILE A 497 -32.58 23.55 3.73
CA ILE A 497 -32.67 24.43 2.55
C ILE A 497 -32.34 23.66 1.26
N ASN A 498 -31.30 22.82 1.31
CA ASN A 498 -30.87 21.94 0.20
C ASN A 498 -31.90 20.86 -0.20
N GLN A 499 -32.88 20.55 0.66
CA GLN A 499 -33.96 19.62 0.39
C GLN A 499 -35.18 20.36 -0.19
N LEU A 500 -35.50 21.53 0.37
CA LEU A 500 -36.54 22.43 -0.18
C LEU A 500 -36.21 22.86 -1.61
N ASP A 501 -34.94 23.16 -1.92
CA ASP A 501 -34.49 23.52 -3.28
C ASP A 501 -34.46 22.33 -4.26
N LYS A 502 -34.53 21.07 -3.78
CA LYS A 502 -34.81 19.91 -4.64
C LYS A 502 -36.31 19.81 -4.97
N ILE A 503 -37.18 20.06 -4.00
CA ILE A 503 -38.65 20.07 -4.21
C ILE A 503 -39.04 21.17 -5.22
N LYS A 504 -38.41 22.35 -5.17
CA LYS A 504 -38.66 23.43 -6.15
C LYS A 504 -38.37 23.02 -7.60
N LYS A 505 -37.39 22.13 -7.83
CA LYS A 505 -36.95 21.67 -9.17
C LYS A 505 -37.75 20.49 -9.71
N GLU A 506 -38.82 20.08 -9.02
CA GLU A 506 -39.70 19.00 -9.46
C GLU A 506 -40.41 19.32 -10.78
N ALA A 507 -40.88 20.57 -10.94
CA ALA A 507 -41.54 21.02 -12.17
C ALA A 507 -40.59 20.97 -13.39
N ASP A 508 -39.35 21.40 -13.22
CA ASP A 508 -38.32 21.33 -14.26
C ASP A 508 -38.03 19.87 -14.66
N LEU A 509 -37.93 18.97 -13.67
CA LEU A 509 -37.68 17.54 -13.89
C LEU A 509 -38.88 16.80 -14.50
N MET A 510 -40.11 17.20 -14.20
CA MET A 510 -41.30 16.69 -14.88
C MET A 510 -41.31 17.11 -16.35
N LYS A 511 -41.00 18.37 -16.65
CA LYS A 511 -40.90 18.88 -18.02
C LYS A 511 -39.75 18.23 -18.81
N GLU A 512 -38.57 18.06 -18.20
CA GLU A 512 -37.44 17.31 -18.78
C GLU A 512 -37.84 15.85 -19.10
N LEU A 513 -38.75 15.25 -18.30
CA LEU A 513 -39.25 13.90 -18.53
C LEU A 513 -40.28 13.82 -19.66
N GLU A 514 -41.16 14.82 -19.80
CA GLU A 514 -42.12 14.93 -20.90
C GLU A 514 -41.40 15.21 -22.24
N GLU A 515 -40.44 16.13 -22.26
CA GLU A 515 -39.60 16.44 -23.44
C GLU A 515 -38.69 15.27 -23.88
N LEU A 516 -38.45 14.29 -23.00
CA LEU A 516 -37.75 13.04 -23.31
C LEU A 516 -38.68 11.84 -23.57
N ALA A 517 -40.00 12.04 -23.50
CA ALA A 517 -41.01 11.02 -23.74
C ALA A 517 -41.77 11.21 -25.08
N LEU A 518 -41.59 12.35 -25.75
CA LEU A 518 -41.87 12.56 -27.18
C LEU A 518 -40.69 12.08 -28.07
#